data_AF-A0A1D9PVH2-F1
#
_entry.id   AF-A0A1D9PVH2-F1
#
_cell.length_a   1.000
_cell.length_b   1.000
_cell.length_c   1.000
_cell.angle_alpha   90.00
_cell.angle_beta   90.00
_cell.angle_gamma   90.00
#
_symmetry.space_group_name_H-M   'P 1'
#
loop_
_entity.id
_entity.type
_entity.pdbx_description
1 polymer ?
#
loop_
_entity_poly.entity_id
_entity_poly.type
_entity_poly.pdbx_seq_one_letter_code
_entity_poly.pdbx_strand_id
1 'polypeptide(L)'
;MDFARAVLNIPVPKVFAWSASANNPVEAEYIIMEEAPGTKLEDVWAGKTIFEKTEIVDGLVEIEKKLLSASFKKYGNIYFANDSFPGCEAAEIVGDIPAELKRLVAERFVIGPVVDRDFWNGRRASMDIDRGPCKFNPFELKYNYTFLCQYVGKTPQDYLTAIANREIAWISSFAVPRAPKDVLISSKAQNSPTSHISLYKMFLSTIPYLFPEKKRLYCSTLWHWDIHSANLFVEGNRITSLIDWQDTWAGPLFLQFRNPKLVHYNGEVLLKLPEDYESLEQGDEKTRTRKQVEKSIILYTYETETDKNNPLLSEILRIHHGLTRRETVKFASNTWDGDIIPFRQCLIRIERLVSPSFYYVWNY
;
A
#
# COMPACT_ATOMS: atom_id res chain seq x y z
N MET A 1 -2.37 7.97 -12.78
CA MET A 1 -1.88 9.36 -12.90
C MET A 1 -2.99 10.35 -13.29
N ASP A 2 -3.66 10.19 -14.44
CA ASP A 2 -4.69 11.16 -14.90
C ASP A 2 -5.82 11.36 -13.88
N PHE A 3 -6.31 10.29 -13.26
CA PHE A 3 -7.27 10.37 -12.16
C PHE A 3 -6.75 11.25 -10.99
N ALA A 4 -5.52 11.03 -10.52
CA ALA A 4 -4.95 11.81 -9.42
C ALA A 4 -4.83 13.30 -9.77
N ARG A 5 -4.44 13.62 -11.00
CA ARG A 5 -4.31 15.01 -11.45
C ARG A 5 -5.67 15.68 -11.69
N ALA A 6 -6.52 15.07 -12.51
CA ALA A 6 -7.75 15.68 -13.00
C ALA A 6 -8.93 15.59 -12.02
N VAL A 7 -8.98 14.55 -11.18
CA VAL A 7 -10.08 14.31 -10.23
C VAL A 7 -9.69 14.74 -8.82
N LEU A 8 -8.50 14.35 -8.35
CA LEU A 8 -8.06 14.63 -6.97
C LEU A 8 -7.27 15.94 -6.84
N ASN A 9 -6.93 16.58 -7.96
CA ASN A 9 -6.10 17.80 -7.98
C ASN A 9 -4.77 17.63 -7.23
N ILE A 10 -4.14 16.46 -7.36
CA ILE A 10 -2.81 16.16 -6.83
C ILE A 10 -1.78 16.61 -7.88
N PRO A 11 -0.68 17.29 -7.47
CA PRO A 11 0.39 17.65 -8.38
C PRO A 11 1.11 16.40 -8.88
N VAL A 12 0.80 16.01 -10.11
CA VAL A 12 1.38 14.84 -10.80
C VAL A 12 1.77 15.28 -12.20
N PRO A 13 2.91 14.84 -12.78
CA PRO A 13 3.28 15.24 -14.13
C PRO A 13 2.17 14.94 -15.15
N LYS A 14 1.93 15.87 -16.08
CA LYS A 14 0.94 15.66 -17.14
C LYS A 14 1.42 14.58 -18.10
N VAL A 15 0.61 13.55 -18.31
CA VAL A 15 0.87 12.53 -19.34
C VAL A 15 0.52 13.11 -20.71
N PHE A 16 1.46 13.03 -21.66
CA PHE A 16 1.28 13.48 -23.04
C PHE A 16 0.89 12.34 -23.97
N ALA A 17 1.52 11.17 -23.81
CA ALA A 17 1.22 9.98 -24.57
C ALA A 17 1.61 8.74 -23.78
N TRP A 18 0.99 7.61 -24.06
CA TRP A 18 1.38 6.32 -23.49
C TRP A 18 0.98 5.19 -24.45
N SER A 19 1.63 4.04 -24.33
CA SER A 19 1.21 2.81 -24.96
C SER A 19 1.44 1.64 -24.01
N ALA A 20 0.42 0.83 -23.77
CA ALA A 20 0.54 -0.42 -23.00
C ALA A 20 0.82 -1.65 -23.88
N SER A 21 1.03 -1.44 -25.18
CA SER A 21 1.37 -2.50 -26.13
C SER A 21 2.71 -2.21 -26.78
N ALA A 22 3.55 -3.22 -26.92
CA ALA A 22 4.75 -3.17 -27.75
C ALA A 22 4.43 -3.03 -29.27
N ASN A 23 3.17 -3.15 -29.69
CA ASN A 23 2.77 -2.91 -31.08
C ASN A 23 2.65 -1.40 -31.38
N ASN A 24 3.77 -0.70 -31.35
CA ASN A 24 3.91 0.71 -31.67
C ASN A 24 5.33 0.97 -32.21
N PRO A 25 5.63 2.14 -32.82
CA PRO A 25 6.94 2.40 -33.43
C PRO A 25 8.17 2.32 -32.50
N VAL A 26 7.97 2.38 -31.17
CA VAL A 26 9.03 2.21 -30.15
C VAL A 26 9.27 0.74 -29.82
N GLU A 27 8.39 -0.16 -30.25
CA GLU A 27 8.43 -1.61 -30.01
C GLU A 27 8.44 -2.01 -28.52
N ALA A 28 8.00 -1.09 -27.65
CA ALA A 28 7.94 -1.27 -26.21
C ALA A 28 6.79 -0.45 -25.59
N GLU A 29 6.32 -0.87 -24.42
CA GLU A 29 5.41 -0.05 -23.61
C GLU A 29 6.10 1.23 -23.14
N TYR A 30 5.36 2.34 -23.10
CA TYR A 30 5.92 3.63 -22.69
C TYR A 30 4.90 4.57 -22.08
N ILE A 31 5.41 5.55 -21.34
CA ILE A 31 4.70 6.76 -20.91
C ILE A 31 5.61 7.96 -21.23
N ILE A 32 5.09 8.92 -21.99
CA ILE A 32 5.69 10.23 -22.23
C ILE A 32 4.91 11.24 -21.40
N MET A 33 5.60 12.00 -20.57
CA MET A 33 4.99 12.93 -19.64
C MET A 33 5.84 14.19 -19.45
N GLU A 34 5.23 15.20 -18.84
CA GLU A 34 5.87 16.41 -18.34
C GLU A 34 7.06 16.06 -17.45
N GLU A 35 8.14 16.82 -17.56
CA GLU A 35 9.22 16.75 -16.57
C GLU A 35 8.69 17.26 -15.23
N ALA A 36 8.98 16.56 -14.13
CA ALA A 36 8.47 16.94 -12.82
C ALA A 36 8.95 18.35 -12.44
N PRO A 37 8.06 19.33 -12.26
CA PRO A 37 8.47 20.70 -11.99
C PRO A 37 9.06 20.84 -10.58
N GLY A 38 10.09 21.67 -10.44
CA GLY A 38 10.77 21.98 -9.18
C GLY A 38 12.05 21.18 -8.97
N THR A 39 12.55 21.18 -7.73
CA THR A 39 13.77 20.47 -7.32
C THR A 39 13.39 19.21 -6.56
N LYS A 40 14.05 18.08 -6.85
CA LYS A 40 13.88 16.83 -6.11
C LYS A 40 14.17 17.06 -4.62
N LEU A 41 13.22 16.72 -3.75
CA LEU A 41 13.26 17.04 -2.33
C LEU A 41 14.46 16.39 -1.64
N GLU A 42 14.86 15.19 -2.06
CA GLU A 42 16.03 14.49 -1.54
C GLU A 42 17.32 15.33 -1.59
N ASP A 43 17.52 16.10 -2.67
CA ASP A 43 18.75 16.85 -2.88
C ASP A 43 18.84 18.08 -1.97
N VAL A 44 17.68 18.61 -1.52
CA VAL A 44 17.60 19.84 -0.73
C VAL A 44 17.17 19.61 0.72
N TRP A 45 16.65 18.41 1.06
CA TRP A 45 16.09 18.12 2.38
C TRP A 45 17.07 18.34 3.52
N ALA A 46 18.33 17.93 3.35
CA ALA A 46 19.34 18.06 4.41
C ALA A 46 19.66 19.52 4.74
N GLY A 47 19.55 20.43 3.75
CA GLY A 47 19.83 21.86 3.92
C GLY A 47 18.66 22.68 4.48
N LYS A 48 17.45 22.13 4.51
CA LYS A 48 16.25 22.82 4.99
C LYS A 48 16.21 22.93 6.52
N THR A 49 15.74 24.06 7.00
CA THR A 49 15.42 24.30 8.41
C THR A 49 14.22 23.47 8.86
N ILE A 50 14.04 23.32 10.17
CA ILE A 50 12.91 22.59 10.75
C ILE A 50 11.58 23.20 10.29
N PHE A 51 11.47 24.53 10.26
CA PHE A 51 10.28 25.25 9.84
C PHE A 51 9.91 24.93 8.37
N GLU A 52 10.88 24.98 7.47
CA GLU A 52 10.67 24.66 6.06
C GLU A 52 10.28 23.17 5.86
N LYS A 53 10.85 22.27 6.68
CA LYS A 53 10.48 20.85 6.67
C LYS A 53 9.05 20.64 7.15
N THR A 54 8.60 21.38 8.17
CA THR A 54 7.21 21.30 8.64
C THR A 54 6.21 21.80 7.61
N GLU A 55 6.50 22.87 6.87
CA GLU A 55 5.62 23.32 5.77
C GLU A 55 5.47 22.27 4.65
N ILE A 56 6.55 21.52 4.36
CA ILE A 56 6.51 20.42 3.38
C ILE A 56 5.68 19.26 3.93
N VAL A 57 5.78 18.96 5.24
CA VAL A 57 4.95 17.96 5.90
C VAL A 57 3.46 18.34 5.83
N ASP A 58 3.12 19.61 6.01
CA ASP A 58 1.73 20.08 5.87
C ASP A 58 1.22 19.85 4.44
N GLY A 59 2.04 20.18 3.43
CA GLY A 59 1.73 19.90 2.03
C GLY A 59 1.54 18.41 1.73
N LEU A 60 2.30 17.54 2.40
CA LEU A 60 2.17 16.09 2.29
C LEU A 60 0.84 15.60 2.89
N VAL A 61 0.47 16.09 4.08
CA VAL A 61 -0.82 15.77 4.72
C VAL A 61 -2.00 16.20 3.83
N GLU A 62 -1.88 17.32 3.14
CA GLU A 62 -2.89 17.78 2.17
C GLU A 62 -2.97 16.89 0.90
N ILE A 63 -1.85 16.31 0.44
CA ILE A 63 -1.89 15.30 -0.63
C ILE A 63 -2.61 14.04 -0.16
N GLU A 64 -2.31 13.57 1.05
CA GLU A 64 -2.98 12.41 1.64
C GLU A 64 -4.49 12.65 1.79
N LYS A 65 -4.88 13.84 2.24
CA LYS A 65 -6.29 14.27 2.32
C LYS A 65 -7.00 14.20 0.97
N LYS A 66 -6.34 14.63 -0.11
CA LYS A 66 -6.85 14.51 -1.47
C LYS A 66 -7.02 13.05 -1.90
N LEU A 67 -6.07 12.16 -1.56
CA LEU A 67 -6.19 10.71 -1.81
C LEU A 67 -7.40 10.12 -1.07
N LEU A 68 -7.65 10.53 0.16
CA LEU A 68 -8.80 10.08 0.96
C LEU A 68 -10.16 10.64 0.52
N SER A 69 -10.16 11.74 -0.23
CA SER A 69 -11.39 12.43 -0.65
C SER A 69 -12.28 11.60 -1.58
N ALA A 70 -11.72 10.57 -2.22
CA ALA A 70 -12.46 9.65 -3.08
C ALA A 70 -12.16 8.19 -2.75
N SER A 71 -13.22 7.39 -2.68
CA SER A 71 -13.12 5.93 -2.60
C SER A 71 -13.95 5.29 -3.71
N PHE A 72 -13.59 4.10 -4.14
CA PHE A 72 -14.31 3.34 -5.17
C PHE A 72 -15.19 2.25 -4.54
N LYS A 73 -16.19 1.78 -5.29
CA LYS A 73 -16.98 0.59 -4.92
C LYS A 73 -16.28 -0.74 -5.22
N LYS A 74 -15.10 -0.72 -5.84
CA LYS A 74 -14.38 -1.92 -6.28
C LYS A 74 -12.89 -1.73 -6.06
N TYR A 75 -12.21 -2.81 -5.69
CA TYR A 75 -10.76 -2.90 -5.71
C TYR A 75 -10.28 -3.29 -7.10
N GLY A 76 -9.18 -2.67 -7.54
CA GLY A 76 -8.58 -2.94 -8.84
C GLY A 76 -7.75 -1.75 -9.34
N ASN A 77 -7.16 -1.90 -10.52
CA ASN A 77 -6.49 -0.80 -11.19
C ASN A 77 -7.50 0.06 -11.97
N ILE A 78 -7.15 1.34 -12.14
CA ILE A 78 -7.98 2.32 -12.85
C ILE A 78 -7.51 2.37 -14.30
N TYR A 79 -8.44 2.19 -15.24
CA TYR A 79 -8.22 2.25 -16.69
C TYR A 79 -9.14 3.31 -17.31
N PHE A 80 -8.84 3.75 -18.52
CA PHE A 80 -9.77 4.57 -19.30
C PHE A 80 -10.93 3.71 -19.81
N ALA A 81 -12.15 4.25 -19.79
CA ALA A 81 -13.32 3.54 -20.27
C ALA A 81 -13.24 3.17 -21.77
N ASN A 82 -12.60 4.04 -22.57
CA ASN A 82 -12.39 3.81 -24.00
C ASN A 82 -11.43 2.65 -24.29
N ASP A 83 -10.54 2.31 -23.35
CA ASP A 83 -9.58 1.22 -23.46
C ASP A 83 -10.02 0.00 -22.60
N SER A 84 -11.31 -0.09 -22.31
CA SER A 84 -11.86 -1.17 -21.48
C SER A 84 -11.77 -2.53 -22.17
N PHE A 85 -11.60 -3.56 -21.34
CA PHE A 85 -11.47 -4.95 -21.77
C PHE A 85 -12.32 -5.87 -20.87
N PRO A 86 -12.52 -7.16 -21.23
CA PRO A 86 -13.32 -8.07 -20.43
C PRO A 86 -12.84 -8.14 -18.96
N GLY A 87 -13.76 -7.95 -18.03
CA GLY A 87 -13.46 -7.87 -16.59
C GLY A 87 -13.37 -6.44 -16.03
N CYS A 88 -13.40 -5.41 -16.87
CA CYS A 88 -13.56 -4.03 -16.41
C CYS A 88 -15.01 -3.72 -16.02
N GLU A 89 -15.18 -2.91 -14.98
CA GLU A 89 -16.48 -2.37 -14.57
C GLU A 89 -16.39 -0.86 -14.33
N ALA A 90 -17.50 -0.11 -14.45
CA ALA A 90 -17.50 1.34 -14.25
C ALA A 90 -16.86 1.76 -12.91
N ALA A 91 -16.04 2.81 -12.94
CA ALA A 91 -15.40 3.37 -11.75
C ALA A 91 -16.39 4.23 -10.97
N GLU A 92 -17.13 3.60 -10.07
CA GLU A 92 -18.08 4.30 -9.21
C GLU A 92 -17.39 4.78 -7.93
N ILE A 93 -17.32 6.10 -7.75
CA ILE A 93 -16.77 6.71 -6.53
C ILE A 93 -17.85 7.03 -5.49
N VAL A 94 -17.49 6.89 -4.23
CA VAL A 94 -18.29 7.15 -3.03
C VAL A 94 -17.59 8.20 -2.16
N GLY A 95 -18.40 8.95 -1.41
CA GLY A 95 -17.94 10.09 -0.59
C GLY A 95 -18.77 11.35 -0.84
N ASP A 96 -18.41 12.41 -0.10
CA ASP A 96 -18.96 13.75 -0.25
C ASP A 96 -18.31 14.45 -1.47
N ILE A 97 -18.69 13.95 -2.65
CA ILE A 97 -18.16 14.37 -3.94
C ILE A 97 -19.34 14.85 -4.79
N PRO A 98 -19.21 15.99 -5.51
CA PRO A 98 -20.26 16.49 -6.39
C PRO A 98 -20.74 15.43 -7.39
N ALA A 99 -22.06 15.36 -7.61
CA ALA A 99 -22.66 14.38 -8.52
C ALA A 99 -22.08 14.45 -9.94
N GLU A 100 -21.76 15.66 -10.40
CA GLU A 100 -21.11 15.89 -11.68
C GLU A 100 -19.75 15.18 -11.78
N LEU A 101 -18.93 15.27 -10.72
CA LEU A 101 -17.63 14.61 -10.68
C LEU A 101 -17.79 13.08 -10.58
N LYS A 102 -18.81 12.58 -9.86
CA LYS A 102 -19.13 11.15 -9.84
C LYS A 102 -19.48 10.62 -11.24
N ARG A 103 -20.28 11.38 -12.00
CA ARG A 103 -20.64 11.04 -13.38
C ARG A 103 -19.41 11.06 -14.29
N LEU A 104 -18.62 12.13 -14.23
CA LEU A 104 -17.39 12.26 -15.02
C LEU A 104 -16.43 11.09 -14.79
N VAL A 105 -16.28 10.65 -13.53
CA VAL A 105 -15.41 9.51 -13.23
C VAL A 105 -15.96 8.21 -13.78
N ALA A 106 -17.27 7.96 -13.65
CA ALA A 106 -17.91 6.76 -14.19
C ALA A 106 -17.89 6.70 -15.73
N GLU A 107 -17.90 7.86 -16.41
CA GLU A 107 -17.81 7.96 -17.87
C GLU A 107 -16.37 7.80 -18.39
N ARG A 108 -15.38 8.37 -17.68
CA ARG A 108 -13.99 8.38 -18.14
C ARG A 108 -13.18 7.17 -17.71
N PHE A 109 -13.53 6.54 -16.59
CA PHE A 109 -12.71 5.50 -15.97
C PHE A 109 -13.50 4.22 -15.66
N VAL A 110 -12.77 3.10 -15.70
CA VAL A 110 -13.24 1.77 -15.27
C VAL A 110 -12.25 1.17 -14.27
N ILE A 111 -12.74 0.33 -13.36
CA ILE A 111 -11.93 -0.51 -12.48
C ILE A 111 -11.82 -1.89 -13.11
N GLY A 112 -10.59 -2.32 -13.39
CA GLY A 112 -10.29 -3.63 -13.95
C GLY A 112 -9.42 -4.48 -13.02
N PRO A 113 -8.91 -5.60 -13.54
CA PRO A 113 -8.00 -6.48 -12.81
C PRO A 113 -6.78 -5.76 -12.25
N VAL A 114 -6.27 -6.29 -11.14
CA VAL A 114 -5.06 -5.83 -10.47
C VAL A 114 -3.83 -6.17 -11.32
N VAL A 115 -2.98 -5.17 -11.59
CA VAL A 115 -1.71 -5.33 -12.33
C VAL A 115 -0.47 -5.36 -11.42
N ASP A 116 -0.68 -5.55 -10.12
CA ASP A 116 0.40 -5.76 -9.16
C ASP A 116 1.31 -6.91 -9.63
N ARG A 117 2.63 -6.64 -9.61
CA ARG A 117 3.68 -7.53 -10.10
C ARG A 117 3.55 -8.96 -9.57
N ASP A 118 3.12 -9.15 -8.32
CA ASP A 118 3.00 -10.48 -7.73
C ASP A 118 1.92 -11.34 -8.40
N PHE A 119 0.96 -10.74 -9.13
CA PHE A 119 -0.04 -11.48 -9.94
C PHE A 119 0.46 -11.85 -11.34
N TRP A 120 1.51 -11.20 -11.83
CA TRP A 120 1.95 -11.32 -13.23
C TRP A 120 3.39 -11.83 -13.38
N ASN A 121 4.15 -11.95 -12.30
CA ASN A 121 5.54 -12.40 -12.38
C ASN A 121 5.67 -13.87 -12.87
N GLY A 122 6.45 -14.07 -13.93
CA GLY A 122 6.78 -15.40 -14.47
C GLY A 122 5.54 -16.19 -14.91
N ARG A 123 5.45 -17.46 -14.48
CA ARG A 123 4.34 -18.37 -14.87
C ARG A 123 2.97 -17.89 -14.36
N ARG A 124 2.91 -16.98 -13.37
CA ARG A 124 1.65 -16.42 -12.86
C ARG A 124 0.89 -15.65 -13.94
N ALA A 125 1.58 -15.00 -14.89
CA ALA A 125 0.93 -14.30 -16.02
C ALA A 125 0.08 -15.23 -16.90
N SER A 126 0.49 -16.48 -17.07
CA SER A 126 -0.21 -17.46 -17.91
C SER A 126 -1.27 -18.29 -17.17
N MET A 127 -1.41 -18.13 -15.85
CA MET A 127 -2.38 -18.89 -15.07
C MET A 127 -3.77 -18.25 -15.13
N ASP A 128 -4.78 -19.12 -15.13
CA ASP A 128 -6.17 -18.74 -14.86
C ASP A 128 -6.36 -18.56 -13.35
N ILE A 129 -6.12 -17.34 -12.87
CA ILE A 129 -6.23 -16.92 -11.47
C ILE A 129 -7.11 -15.68 -11.38
N ASP A 130 -7.79 -15.54 -10.24
CA ASP A 130 -8.58 -14.35 -9.94
C ASP A 130 -7.66 -13.15 -9.72
N ARG A 131 -7.87 -12.10 -10.52
CA ARG A 131 -7.15 -10.82 -10.47
C ARG A 131 -8.09 -9.66 -10.13
N GLY A 132 -9.32 -9.93 -9.71
CA GLY A 132 -10.35 -8.92 -9.54
C GLY A 132 -11.02 -8.51 -10.86
N PRO A 133 -11.68 -7.34 -10.92
CA PRO A 133 -11.84 -6.37 -9.83
C PRO A 133 -12.66 -6.97 -8.69
N CYS A 134 -12.30 -6.75 -7.43
CA CYS A 134 -13.06 -7.27 -6.28
C CYS A 134 -14.10 -6.24 -5.83
N LYS A 135 -15.36 -6.61 -5.57
CA LYS A 135 -16.38 -5.68 -5.09
C LYS A 135 -16.06 -5.22 -3.65
N PHE A 136 -16.56 -4.03 -3.33
CA PHE A 136 -16.55 -3.47 -1.99
C PHE A 136 -17.84 -2.66 -1.81
N ASN A 137 -18.75 -3.12 -0.96
CA ASN A 137 -19.98 -2.39 -0.65
C ASN A 137 -19.89 -1.70 0.73
N PRO A 138 -19.69 -0.36 0.78
CA PRO A 138 -19.62 0.36 2.05
C PRO A 138 -20.97 0.43 2.80
N PHE A 139 -22.10 0.11 2.15
CA PHE A 139 -23.45 0.34 2.68
C PHE A 139 -24.28 -0.92 2.99
N GLU A 140 -23.75 -2.14 2.83
CA GLU A 140 -24.53 -3.35 3.13
C GLU A 140 -24.47 -3.73 4.61
N LEU A 141 -25.63 -3.59 5.26
CA LEU A 141 -26.04 -4.17 6.53
C LEU A 141 -27.10 -5.24 6.23
N LYS A 142 -26.77 -6.54 6.26
CA LYS A 142 -27.56 -7.59 6.94
C LYS A 142 -27.05 -9.02 6.68
N TYR A 143 -27.24 -9.81 7.74
CA TYR A 143 -27.10 -11.25 7.93
C TYR A 143 -27.75 -12.12 6.84
N ASN A 144 -27.07 -13.19 6.43
CA ASN A 144 -27.54 -14.56 6.68
C ASN A 144 -26.46 -15.61 6.37
N TYR A 145 -26.26 -16.52 7.33
CA TYR A 145 -25.67 -17.83 7.08
C TYR A 145 -26.65 -18.63 6.22
N THR A 146 -26.40 -18.80 4.93
CA THR A 146 -26.98 -19.93 4.20
C THR A 146 -26.05 -20.35 3.06
N PHE A 147 -25.74 -21.64 3.09
CA PHE A 147 -25.06 -22.47 2.11
C PHE A 147 -25.50 -22.18 0.66
N LEU A 148 -24.55 -22.35 -0.27
CA LEU A 148 -24.68 -22.31 -1.73
C LEU A 148 -24.86 -20.91 -2.35
N CYS A 149 -23.76 -20.21 -2.60
CA CYS A 149 -23.73 -19.07 -3.53
C CYS A 149 -22.85 -19.39 -4.73
N GLN A 150 -23.50 -19.80 -5.82
CA GLN A 150 -22.93 -19.89 -7.17
C GLN A 150 -22.95 -18.52 -7.89
N TYR A 151 -23.00 -17.43 -7.13
CA TYR A 151 -22.72 -16.06 -7.56
C TYR A 151 -21.81 -15.41 -6.49
N VAL A 152 -20.50 -15.68 -6.61
CA VAL A 152 -19.44 -15.16 -5.72
C VAL A 152 -19.27 -13.66 -5.95
N GLY A 153 -19.69 -12.87 -4.96
CA GLY A 153 -19.67 -11.40 -5.00
C GLY A 153 -18.64 -10.78 -4.04
N LYS A 154 -17.36 -11.14 -4.20
CA LYS A 154 -16.13 -10.36 -3.95
C LYS A 154 -16.16 -9.39 -2.74
N THR A 155 -15.71 -9.83 -1.58
CA THR A 155 -15.43 -9.07 -0.34
C THR A 155 -13.93 -8.71 -0.22
N PRO A 156 -13.51 -7.87 0.75
CA PRO A 156 -12.09 -7.68 1.06
C PRO A 156 -11.36 -8.99 1.42
N GLN A 157 -12.07 -9.93 2.03
CA GLN A 157 -11.57 -11.26 2.36
C GLN A 157 -11.35 -12.10 1.10
N ASP A 158 -12.15 -11.92 0.05
CA ASP A 158 -11.98 -12.62 -1.23
C ASP A 158 -10.69 -12.16 -1.93
N TYR A 159 -10.31 -10.88 -1.79
CA TYR A 159 -9.00 -10.41 -2.27
C TYR A 159 -7.84 -11.15 -1.59
N LEU A 160 -7.90 -11.33 -0.26
CA LEU A 160 -6.87 -12.09 0.46
C LEU A 160 -6.90 -13.59 0.12
N THR A 161 -8.10 -14.12 -0.12
CA THR A 161 -8.30 -15.50 -0.55
C THR A 161 -7.71 -15.73 -1.94
N ALA A 162 -7.84 -14.76 -2.85
CA ALA A 162 -7.23 -14.81 -4.18
C ALA A 162 -5.70 -14.86 -4.11
N ILE A 163 -5.08 -14.08 -3.21
CA ILE A 163 -3.62 -14.15 -2.96
C ILE A 163 -3.23 -15.57 -2.54
N ALA A 164 -3.93 -16.15 -1.55
CA ALA A 164 -3.61 -17.47 -1.04
C ALA A 164 -3.79 -18.57 -2.11
N ASN A 165 -4.92 -18.54 -2.82
CA ASN A 165 -5.24 -19.52 -3.85
C ASN A 165 -4.28 -19.44 -5.04
N ARG A 166 -3.90 -18.23 -5.45
CA ARG A 166 -2.87 -18.01 -6.48
C ARG A 166 -1.57 -18.72 -6.09
N GLU A 167 -1.07 -18.45 -4.88
CA GLU A 167 0.21 -19.00 -4.45
C GLU A 167 0.15 -20.52 -4.25
N ILE A 168 -0.95 -21.05 -3.70
CA ILE A 168 -1.17 -22.51 -3.61
C ILE A 168 -1.15 -23.15 -5.01
N ALA A 169 -1.87 -22.58 -5.97
CA ALA A 169 -1.96 -23.11 -7.33
C ALA A 169 -0.61 -23.05 -8.05
N TRP A 170 0.11 -21.93 -7.93
CA TRP A 170 1.41 -21.74 -8.56
C TRP A 170 2.45 -22.69 -7.96
N ILE A 171 2.52 -22.79 -6.62
CA ILE A 171 3.48 -23.66 -5.93
C ILE A 171 3.20 -25.13 -6.26
N SER A 172 1.92 -25.53 -6.29
CA SER A 172 1.56 -26.93 -6.61
C SER A 172 1.94 -27.34 -8.03
N SER A 173 2.01 -26.40 -8.97
CA SER A 173 2.19 -26.69 -10.39
C SER A 173 3.61 -26.40 -10.89
N PHE A 174 4.30 -25.41 -10.33
CA PHE A 174 5.51 -24.84 -10.90
C PHE A 174 6.68 -24.69 -9.93
N ALA A 175 6.49 -24.91 -8.63
CA ALA A 175 7.60 -24.79 -7.68
C ALA A 175 8.65 -25.87 -7.93
N VAL A 176 9.87 -25.44 -8.25
CA VAL A 176 11.04 -26.33 -8.40
C VAL A 176 11.97 -26.09 -7.22
N PRO A 177 12.15 -27.07 -6.31
CA PRO A 177 13.10 -26.95 -5.22
C PRO A 177 14.52 -26.69 -5.73
N ARG A 178 15.19 -25.71 -5.12
CA ARG A 178 16.59 -25.37 -5.37
C ARG A 178 17.52 -26.47 -4.85
N ALA A 179 18.73 -26.53 -5.41
CA ALA A 179 19.73 -27.50 -4.96
C ALA A 179 20.12 -27.24 -3.50
N PRO A 180 20.29 -28.27 -2.64
CA PRO A 180 20.55 -28.09 -1.20
C PRO A 180 21.80 -27.27 -0.81
N LYS A 181 22.71 -27.02 -1.76
CA LYS A 181 23.94 -26.23 -1.57
C LYS A 181 23.82 -24.78 -2.08
N ASP A 182 22.63 -24.37 -2.52
CA ASP A 182 22.40 -23.00 -2.94
C ASP A 182 22.45 -22.08 -1.70
N VAL A 183 23.35 -21.10 -1.73
CA VAL A 183 23.58 -20.12 -0.67
C VAL A 183 22.34 -19.25 -0.43
N LEU A 184 21.41 -19.21 -1.39
CA LEU A 184 20.14 -18.48 -1.29
C LEU A 184 19.05 -19.23 -0.50
N ILE A 185 19.28 -20.47 -0.06
CA ILE A 185 18.33 -21.20 0.79
C ILE A 185 18.48 -20.74 2.23
N SER A 186 17.57 -19.88 2.69
CA SER A 186 17.52 -19.38 4.08
C SER A 186 17.15 -20.46 5.10
N SER A 187 16.37 -21.47 4.69
CA SER A 187 15.95 -22.58 5.56
C SER A 187 15.50 -23.81 4.76
N LYS A 188 15.48 -25.00 5.39
CA LYS A 188 14.88 -26.20 4.79
C LYS A 188 13.41 -26.00 4.41
N ALA A 189 12.68 -25.18 5.17
CA ALA A 189 11.27 -24.88 4.92
C ALA A 189 11.07 -24.03 3.64
N GLN A 190 11.99 -23.11 3.34
CA GLN A 190 11.97 -22.29 2.13
C GLN A 190 11.98 -23.14 0.84
N ASN A 191 12.56 -24.34 0.90
CA ASN A 191 12.70 -25.20 -0.26
C ASN A 191 11.61 -26.28 -0.35
N SER A 192 10.57 -26.21 0.49
CA SER A 192 9.56 -27.26 0.65
C SER A 192 8.18 -26.76 0.20
N PRO A 193 7.69 -27.14 -1.00
CA PRO A 193 6.36 -26.73 -1.48
C PRO A 193 5.24 -26.99 -0.46
N THR A 194 5.30 -28.15 0.21
CA THR A 194 4.37 -28.54 1.27
C THR A 194 4.37 -27.57 2.46
N SER A 195 5.54 -27.05 2.86
CA SER A 195 5.66 -26.09 3.94
C SER A 195 4.98 -24.76 3.58
N HIS A 196 5.19 -24.25 2.36
CA HIS A 196 4.53 -23.03 1.90
C HIS A 196 3.01 -23.21 1.81
N ILE A 197 2.53 -24.29 1.18
CA ILE A 197 1.09 -24.58 1.04
C ILE A 197 0.44 -24.69 2.42
N SER A 198 1.11 -25.30 3.40
CA SER A 198 0.58 -25.41 4.77
C SER A 198 0.41 -24.03 5.42
N LEU A 199 1.36 -23.11 5.24
CA LEU A 199 1.22 -21.73 5.73
C LEU A 199 0.10 -20.98 5.01
N TYR A 200 -0.11 -21.18 3.71
CA TYR A 200 -1.24 -20.56 3.01
C TYR A 200 -2.59 -21.08 3.48
N LYS A 201 -2.70 -22.38 3.83
CA LYS A 201 -3.91 -22.92 4.47
C LYS A 201 -4.18 -22.26 5.82
N MET A 202 -3.14 -22.01 6.61
CA MET A 202 -3.31 -21.23 7.85
C MET A 202 -3.69 -19.78 7.57
N PHE A 203 -3.08 -19.15 6.57
CA PHE A 203 -3.42 -17.79 6.18
C PHE A 203 -4.89 -17.66 5.84
N LEU A 204 -5.43 -18.60 5.04
CA LEU A 204 -6.88 -18.70 4.76
C LEU A 204 -7.73 -18.72 6.04
N SER A 205 -7.32 -19.47 7.07
CA SER A 205 -8.03 -19.50 8.36
C SER A 205 -7.92 -18.20 9.17
N THR A 206 -6.89 -17.38 8.92
CA THR A 206 -6.67 -16.11 9.63
C THR A 206 -7.31 -14.89 8.95
N ILE A 207 -7.69 -14.98 7.66
CA ILE A 207 -8.32 -13.90 6.88
C ILE A 207 -9.45 -13.15 7.62
N PRO A 208 -10.38 -13.83 8.32
CA PRO A 208 -11.47 -13.16 9.03
C PRO A 208 -11.00 -12.14 10.10
N TYR A 209 -9.76 -12.27 10.60
CA TYR A 209 -9.21 -11.46 11.69
C TYR A 209 -8.24 -10.37 11.22
N LEU A 210 -7.92 -10.30 9.93
CA LEU A 210 -6.91 -9.38 9.39
C LEU A 210 -7.44 -7.96 9.17
N PHE A 211 -8.69 -7.81 8.74
CA PHE A 211 -9.31 -6.50 8.56
C PHE A 211 -9.78 -5.93 9.91
N PRO A 212 -9.72 -4.59 10.10
CA PRO A 212 -10.35 -3.96 11.24
C PRO A 212 -11.88 -4.03 11.13
N GLU A 213 -12.59 -3.87 12.25
CA GLU A 213 -14.07 -3.96 12.26
C GLU A 213 -14.75 -2.86 11.44
N LYS A 214 -14.20 -1.64 11.48
CA LYS A 214 -14.78 -0.48 10.83
C LYS A 214 -14.51 -0.48 9.32
N LYS A 215 -15.58 -0.63 8.54
CA LYS A 215 -15.56 -0.71 7.06
C LYS A 215 -14.82 0.44 6.38
N ARG A 216 -14.95 1.66 6.92
CA ARG A 216 -14.30 2.85 6.34
C ARG A 216 -12.78 2.77 6.28
N LEU A 217 -12.14 1.97 7.13
CA LEU A 217 -10.69 1.86 7.20
C LEU A 217 -10.11 1.05 6.06
N TYR A 218 -10.92 0.26 5.37
CA TYR A 218 -10.50 -0.57 4.24
C TYR A 218 -11.31 -0.25 2.98
N CYS A 219 -11.83 0.96 2.84
CA CYS A 219 -12.41 1.41 1.57
C CYS A 219 -11.41 1.26 0.42
N SER A 220 -11.95 1.08 -0.80
CA SER A 220 -11.13 1.09 -2.01
C SER A 220 -10.62 2.50 -2.26
N THR A 221 -9.36 2.75 -1.97
CA THR A 221 -8.76 4.07 -2.08
C THR A 221 -7.55 3.98 -2.98
N LEU A 222 -7.43 4.89 -3.95
CA LEU A 222 -6.17 5.06 -4.66
C LEU A 222 -5.15 5.58 -3.65
N TRP A 223 -4.08 4.83 -3.42
CA TRP A 223 -3.06 5.21 -2.44
C TRP A 223 -1.66 5.17 -3.05
N HIS A 224 -0.85 6.19 -2.77
CA HIS A 224 0.56 6.20 -3.13
C HIS A 224 1.38 5.64 -1.98
N TRP A 225 1.86 4.40 -2.10
CA TRP A 225 2.49 3.69 -1.00
C TRP A 225 3.99 4.03 -0.81
N ASP A 226 4.67 4.59 -1.84
CA ASP A 226 6.09 4.93 -1.79
C ASP A 226 6.36 6.44 -1.73
N ILE A 227 5.69 7.14 -0.81
CA ILE A 227 5.95 8.58 -0.61
C ILE A 227 7.26 8.76 0.17
N HIS A 228 8.29 9.29 -0.51
CA HIS A 228 9.58 9.66 0.06
C HIS A 228 10.22 10.83 -0.67
N SER A 229 11.32 11.35 -0.11
CA SER A 229 12.00 12.55 -0.61
C SER A 229 12.44 12.46 -2.08
N ALA A 230 12.89 11.30 -2.55
CA ALA A 230 13.24 11.12 -3.97
C ALA A 230 12.04 11.19 -4.94
N ASN A 231 10.81 10.93 -4.47
CA ASN A 231 9.59 10.96 -5.29
C ASN A 231 8.81 12.28 -5.18
N LEU A 232 9.30 13.23 -4.38
CA LEU A 232 8.70 14.55 -4.18
C LEU A 232 9.56 15.63 -4.81
N PHE A 233 8.92 16.56 -5.52
CA PHE A 233 9.56 17.76 -6.05
C PHE A 233 8.96 18.99 -5.37
N VAL A 234 9.82 19.98 -5.11
CA VAL A 234 9.44 21.20 -4.42
C VAL A 234 9.95 22.46 -5.11
N GLU A 235 9.20 23.54 -4.96
CA GLU A 235 9.64 24.90 -5.25
C GLU A 235 9.54 25.71 -3.94
N GLY A 236 10.68 26.10 -3.39
CA GLY A 236 10.75 26.55 -2.00
C GLY A 236 10.33 25.41 -1.06
N ASN A 237 9.20 25.59 -0.37
CA ASN A 237 8.62 24.61 0.57
C ASN A 237 7.28 24.03 0.08
N ARG A 238 6.87 24.37 -1.14
CA ARG A 238 5.63 23.88 -1.74
C ARG A 238 5.92 22.63 -2.58
N ILE A 239 5.18 21.55 -2.34
CA ILE A 239 5.23 20.36 -3.20
C ILE A 239 4.61 20.68 -4.57
N THR A 240 5.40 20.51 -5.62
CA THR A 240 5.04 20.81 -7.01
C THR A 240 4.82 19.56 -7.86
N SER A 241 5.34 18.41 -7.43
CA SER A 241 5.12 17.14 -8.13
C SER A 241 5.31 15.95 -7.19
N LEU A 242 4.46 14.94 -7.33
CA LEU A 242 4.63 13.59 -6.81
C LEU A 242 4.73 12.64 -8.01
N ILE A 243 5.84 11.91 -8.10
CA ILE A 243 6.14 10.97 -9.18
C ILE A 243 6.07 9.52 -8.68
N ASP A 244 6.38 8.57 -9.58
CA ASP A 244 6.48 7.14 -9.28
C ASP A 244 5.13 6.46 -8.92
N TRP A 245 4.12 6.74 -9.74
CA TRP A 245 2.77 6.17 -9.61
C TRP A 245 2.68 4.72 -10.14
N GLN A 246 3.80 4.08 -10.43
CA GLN A 246 3.83 2.69 -10.87
C GLN A 246 3.28 1.79 -9.76
N ASP A 247 2.61 0.70 -10.14
CA ASP A 247 1.96 -0.25 -9.22
C ASP A 247 0.92 0.37 -8.24
N THR A 248 0.48 1.61 -8.47
CA THR A 248 -0.62 2.21 -7.70
C THR A 248 -1.97 1.69 -8.19
N TRP A 249 -2.85 1.35 -7.24
CA TRP A 249 -4.17 0.82 -7.53
C TRP A 249 -5.18 1.27 -6.48
N ALA A 250 -6.47 1.06 -6.77
CA ALA A 250 -7.53 1.32 -5.81
C ALA A 250 -7.75 0.04 -4.98
N GLY A 251 -7.24 0.02 -3.76
CA GLY A 251 -7.25 -1.15 -2.89
C GLY A 251 -7.69 -0.83 -1.46
N PRO A 252 -7.71 -1.82 -0.56
CA PRO A 252 -8.10 -1.60 0.83
C PRO A 252 -7.12 -0.64 1.53
N LEU A 253 -7.57 0.56 1.89
CA LEU A 253 -6.72 1.61 2.48
C LEU A 253 -5.87 1.09 3.66
N PHE A 254 -6.49 0.36 4.58
CA PHE A 254 -5.80 -0.27 5.71
C PHE A 254 -4.59 -1.09 5.29
N LEU A 255 -4.66 -1.83 4.18
CA LEU A 255 -3.55 -2.67 3.72
C LEU A 255 -2.48 -1.88 2.97
N GLN A 256 -2.86 -0.78 2.32
CA GLN A 256 -1.98 0.06 1.51
C GLN A 256 -1.21 1.11 2.33
N PHE A 257 -1.83 1.69 3.35
CA PHE A 257 -1.27 2.81 4.09
C PHE A 257 0.08 2.47 4.74
N ARG A 258 1.07 3.32 4.50
CA ARG A 258 2.40 3.29 5.12
C ARG A 258 2.77 4.73 5.49
N ASN A 259 3.44 4.91 6.62
CA ASN A 259 4.00 6.21 6.94
C ASN A 259 5.02 6.61 5.87
N PRO A 260 4.95 7.85 5.35
CA PRO A 260 5.97 8.37 4.44
C PRO A 260 7.35 8.22 5.05
N LYS A 261 8.35 7.80 4.25
CA LYS A 261 9.73 7.60 4.76
C LYS A 261 10.33 8.89 5.31
N LEU A 262 9.83 10.03 4.85
CA LEU A 262 10.22 11.38 5.28
C LEU A 262 10.01 11.61 6.78
N VAL A 263 8.96 11.03 7.34
CA VAL A 263 8.55 11.21 8.75
C VAL A 263 8.88 10.00 9.61
N HIS A 264 9.53 8.98 9.03
CA HIS A 264 9.82 7.74 9.73
C HIS A 264 10.89 7.95 10.82
N TYR A 265 10.51 7.72 12.07
CA TYR A 265 11.40 7.80 13.21
C TYR A 265 10.94 6.85 14.32
N ASN A 266 11.85 5.95 14.75
CA ASN A 266 11.57 4.94 15.78
C ASN A 266 12.36 5.18 17.08
N GLY A 267 13.04 6.33 17.20
CA GLY A 267 13.80 6.68 18.40
C GLY A 267 12.94 7.40 19.42
N GLU A 268 13.56 7.79 20.54
CA GLU A 268 12.91 8.58 21.57
C GLU A 268 12.52 9.96 21.03
N VAL A 269 11.25 10.34 21.23
CA VAL A 269 10.69 11.62 20.78
C VAL A 269 11.16 12.73 21.72
N LEU A 270 11.92 13.67 21.16
CA LEU A 270 12.48 14.80 21.89
C LEU A 270 12.12 16.11 21.18
N LEU A 271 11.17 16.87 21.73
CA LEU A 271 10.63 18.08 21.08
C LEU A 271 11.41 19.36 21.40
N LYS A 272 12.36 19.30 22.34
CA LYS A 272 13.20 20.42 22.76
C LYS A 272 14.64 19.95 22.91
N LEU A 273 15.57 20.86 22.69
CA LEU A 273 16.98 20.56 22.98
C LEU A 273 17.14 20.30 24.49
N PRO A 274 17.96 19.30 24.89
CA PRO A 274 18.33 19.08 26.28
C PRO A 274 19.01 20.32 26.89
N GLU A 275 18.91 20.49 28.21
CA GLU A 275 19.49 21.64 28.92
C GLU A 275 21.01 21.71 28.78
N ASP A 276 21.67 20.56 28.67
CA ASP A 276 23.11 20.39 28.50
C ASP A 276 23.57 20.49 27.02
N TYR A 277 22.65 20.74 26.08
CA TYR A 277 22.98 20.79 24.64
C TYR A 277 24.07 21.83 24.30
N GLU A 278 24.02 23.00 24.94
CA GLU A 278 25.01 24.05 24.70
C GLU A 278 26.38 23.70 25.27
N SER A 279 26.42 22.88 26.34
CA SER A 279 27.66 22.36 26.92
C SER A 279 28.26 21.18 26.17
N LEU A 280 27.55 20.57 25.21
CA LEU A 280 28.10 19.50 24.38
C LEU A 280 29.24 20.03 23.50
N GLU A 281 30.33 19.26 23.43
CA GLU A 281 31.43 19.55 22.52
C GLU A 281 30.94 19.51 21.07
N GLN A 282 31.55 20.36 20.23
CA GLN A 282 31.24 20.38 18.81
C GLN A 282 31.72 19.07 18.17
N GLY A 283 30.78 18.20 17.81
CA GLY A 283 31.08 16.89 17.27
C GLY A 283 29.84 16.07 16.95
N ASP A 284 30.04 14.75 16.90
CA ASP A 284 29.01 13.79 16.50
C ASP A 284 27.81 13.77 17.45
N GLU A 285 28.06 13.92 18.76
CA GLU A 285 27.01 13.90 19.78
C GLU A 285 26.05 15.09 19.64
N LYS A 286 26.58 16.32 19.57
CA LYS A 286 25.78 17.53 19.36
C LYS A 286 24.99 17.49 18.04
N THR A 287 25.57 16.91 16.99
CA THR A 287 24.91 16.70 15.71
C THR A 287 23.79 15.66 15.80
N ARG A 288 24.02 14.55 16.51
CA ARG A 288 23.05 13.49 16.74
C ARG A 288 21.84 14.01 17.51
N THR A 289 22.06 14.74 18.61
CA THR A 289 20.99 15.34 19.41
C THR A 289 20.15 16.31 18.58
N ARG A 290 20.79 17.16 17.76
CA ARG A 290 20.07 18.05 16.84
C ARG A 290 19.21 17.30 15.83
N LYS A 291 19.77 16.26 15.19
CA LYS A 291 19.03 15.41 14.24
C LYS A 291 17.88 14.66 14.91
N GLN A 292 18.07 14.24 16.16
CA GLN A 292 17.03 13.60 16.96
C GLN A 292 15.84 14.54 17.19
N VAL A 293 16.11 15.76 17.63
CA VAL A 293 15.09 16.79 17.84
C VAL A 293 14.37 17.12 16.53
N GLU A 294 15.13 17.32 15.46
CA GLU A 294 14.56 17.57 14.13
C GLU A 294 13.58 16.46 13.70
N LYS A 295 14.02 15.19 13.73
CA LYS A 295 13.15 14.05 13.36
C LYS A 295 11.93 13.93 14.26
N SER A 296 12.08 14.21 15.55
CA SER A 296 10.99 14.18 16.52
C SER A 296 9.95 15.25 16.23
N ILE A 297 10.37 16.48 15.92
CA ILE A 297 9.48 17.57 15.53
C ILE A 297 8.75 17.23 14.24
N ILE A 298 9.46 16.73 13.23
CA ILE A 298 8.86 16.35 11.93
C ILE A 298 7.79 15.26 12.11
N LEU A 299 8.10 14.21 12.87
CA LEU A 299 7.13 13.14 13.20
C LEU A 299 5.92 13.72 13.96
N TYR A 300 6.18 14.53 14.99
CA TYR A 300 5.13 15.13 15.81
C TYR A 300 4.21 16.05 15.01
N THR A 301 4.76 16.89 14.12
CA THR A 301 3.99 17.73 13.21
C THR A 301 3.14 16.88 12.29
N TYR A 302 3.72 15.85 11.66
CA TYR A 302 2.97 14.94 10.78
C TYR A 302 1.81 14.26 11.50
N GLU A 303 2.04 13.70 12.68
CA GLU A 303 0.99 13.03 13.46
C GLU A 303 -0.11 14.01 13.88
N THR A 304 0.28 15.21 14.32
CA THR A 304 -0.66 16.26 14.74
C THR A 304 -1.52 16.75 13.58
N GLU A 305 -0.93 17.02 12.43
CA GLU A 305 -1.66 17.49 11.25
C GLU A 305 -2.49 16.38 10.59
N THR A 306 -2.01 15.13 10.63
CA THR A 306 -2.78 13.95 10.21
C THR A 306 -3.99 13.74 11.11
N ASP A 307 -3.84 13.88 12.43
CA ASP A 307 -4.96 13.79 13.37
C ASP A 307 -6.05 14.82 13.08
N LYS A 308 -5.65 16.06 12.75
CA LYS A 308 -6.58 17.16 12.45
C LYS A 308 -7.26 17.00 11.08
N ASN A 309 -6.48 16.71 10.04
CA ASN A 309 -6.95 16.77 8.65
C ASN A 309 -7.39 15.42 8.09
N ASN A 310 -6.79 14.33 8.58
CA ASN A 310 -6.94 12.97 8.06
C ASN A 310 -7.30 11.97 9.18
N PRO A 311 -8.44 12.14 9.89
CA PRO A 311 -8.80 11.31 11.05
C PRO A 311 -8.92 9.81 10.71
N LEU A 312 -9.10 9.46 9.43
CA LEU A 312 -9.08 8.07 8.98
C LEU A 312 -7.69 7.42 9.08
N LEU A 313 -6.62 8.13 8.70
CA LEU A 313 -5.24 7.63 8.77
C LEU A 313 -4.75 7.58 10.20
N SER A 314 -5.06 8.63 10.95
CA SER A 314 -4.89 8.72 12.39
C SER A 314 -5.45 7.48 13.12
N GLU A 315 -6.63 7.02 12.73
CA GLU A 315 -7.20 5.80 13.28
C GLU A 315 -6.45 4.54 12.82
N ILE A 316 -6.07 4.45 11.54
CA ILE A 316 -5.27 3.34 10.99
C ILE A 316 -3.93 3.18 11.74
N LEU A 317 -3.31 4.28 12.15
CA LEU A 317 -2.08 4.31 12.93
C LEU A 317 -2.25 3.70 14.32
N ARG A 318 -3.43 3.89 14.93
CA ARG A 318 -3.75 3.43 16.29
C ARG A 318 -4.38 2.04 16.34
N ILE A 319 -4.57 1.37 15.20
CA ILE A 319 -5.09 0.01 15.17
C ILE A 319 -4.14 -0.93 15.91
N HIS A 320 -4.68 -1.62 16.91
CA HIS A 320 -3.96 -2.63 17.66
C HIS A 320 -3.43 -3.74 16.73
N HIS A 321 -2.11 -3.96 16.78
CA HIS A 321 -1.38 -4.84 15.86
C HIS A 321 -1.59 -4.55 14.36
N GLY A 322 -1.90 -3.30 14.02
CA GLY A 322 -2.12 -2.89 12.63
C GLY A 322 -0.93 -3.21 11.72
N LEU A 323 0.30 -2.98 12.21
CA LEU A 323 1.51 -3.34 11.47
C LEU A 323 1.58 -4.85 11.18
N THR A 324 1.44 -5.71 12.20
CA THR A 324 1.45 -7.16 12.03
C THR A 324 0.42 -7.62 11.01
N ARG A 325 -0.82 -7.13 11.08
CA ARG A 325 -1.90 -7.50 10.13
C ARG A 325 -1.57 -7.11 8.69
N ARG A 326 -1.02 -5.91 8.47
CA ARG A 326 -0.58 -5.43 7.15
C ARG A 326 0.61 -6.22 6.62
N GLU A 327 1.58 -6.51 7.48
CA GLU A 327 2.75 -7.31 7.16
C GLU A 327 2.38 -8.75 6.80
N THR A 328 1.43 -9.37 7.49
CA THR A 328 0.92 -10.71 7.14
C THR A 328 0.48 -10.75 5.69
N VAL A 329 -0.29 -9.76 5.23
CA VAL A 329 -0.75 -9.70 3.84
C VAL A 329 0.41 -9.42 2.88
N LYS A 330 1.28 -8.47 3.22
CA LYS A 330 2.46 -8.14 2.40
C LYS A 330 3.35 -9.37 2.15
N PHE A 331 3.65 -10.13 3.21
CA PHE A 331 4.51 -11.30 3.11
C PHE A 331 3.81 -12.51 2.49
N ALA A 332 2.47 -12.55 2.47
CA ALA A 332 1.72 -13.60 1.78
C ALA A 332 1.88 -13.53 0.25
N SER A 333 2.19 -12.37 -0.32
CA SER A 333 2.13 -12.16 -1.77
C SER A 333 3.14 -12.98 -2.57
N ASN A 334 4.33 -13.31 -2.05
CA ASN A 334 5.30 -14.07 -2.83
C ASN A 334 6.30 -14.82 -1.93
N THR A 335 5.84 -15.87 -1.26
CA THR A 335 6.69 -16.58 -0.28
C THR A 335 7.74 -17.47 -0.95
N TRP A 336 7.44 -18.05 -2.13
CA TRP A 336 8.34 -19.00 -2.79
C TRP A 336 9.59 -18.33 -3.36
N ASP A 337 9.41 -17.23 -4.09
CA ASP A 337 10.53 -16.46 -4.64
C ASP A 337 11.13 -15.51 -3.58
N GLY A 338 10.32 -15.11 -2.58
CA GLY A 338 10.74 -14.35 -1.40
C GLY A 338 11.15 -15.24 -0.22
N ASP A 339 10.93 -14.75 1.00
CA ASP A 339 11.26 -15.48 2.24
C ASP A 339 9.99 -15.94 2.97
N ILE A 340 9.92 -17.23 3.29
CA ILE A 340 8.84 -17.88 4.03
C ILE A 340 8.84 -17.48 5.52
N ILE A 341 10.01 -17.09 6.08
CA ILE A 341 10.17 -16.87 7.52
C ILE A 341 9.35 -15.69 8.03
N PRO A 342 9.40 -14.47 7.42
CA PRO A 342 8.58 -13.35 7.86
C PRO A 342 7.08 -13.65 7.82
N PHE A 343 6.62 -14.38 6.80
CA PHE A 343 5.22 -14.79 6.69
C PHE A 343 4.81 -15.73 7.82
N ARG A 344 5.62 -16.76 8.09
CA ARG A 344 5.40 -17.68 9.23
C ARG A 344 5.35 -16.93 10.56
N GLN A 345 6.28 -16.01 10.80
CA GLN A 345 6.32 -15.22 12.04
C GLN A 345 5.06 -14.34 12.19
N CYS A 346 4.58 -13.74 11.11
CA CYS A 346 3.35 -12.96 11.12
C CYS A 346 2.14 -13.83 11.47
N LEU A 347 2.01 -15.02 10.86
CA LEU A 347 0.91 -15.95 11.16
C LEU A 347 0.91 -16.39 12.63
N ILE A 348 2.07 -16.72 13.21
CA ILE A 348 2.19 -17.06 14.64
C ILE A 348 1.76 -15.88 15.52
N ARG A 349 2.17 -14.66 15.16
CA ARG A 349 1.75 -13.46 15.89
C ARG A 349 0.23 -13.29 15.82
N ILE A 350 -0.38 -13.40 14.63
CA ILE A 350 -1.84 -13.28 14.44
C ILE A 350 -2.60 -14.34 15.24
N GLU A 351 -2.17 -15.59 15.21
CA GLU A 351 -2.82 -16.67 15.98
C GLU A 351 -2.83 -16.36 17.49
N ARG A 352 -1.73 -15.87 18.04
CA ARG A 352 -1.65 -15.42 19.45
C ARG A 352 -2.63 -14.28 19.78
N LEU A 353 -3.04 -13.49 18.79
CA LEU A 353 -4.04 -12.43 18.98
C LEU A 353 -5.47 -12.97 18.97
N VAL A 354 -5.72 -14.00 18.16
CA VAL A 354 -7.06 -14.56 17.95
C VAL A 354 -7.41 -15.59 19.02
N SER A 355 -6.41 -16.24 19.62
CA SER A 355 -6.60 -17.26 20.66
C SER A 355 -5.70 -17.01 21.87
N PRO A 356 -6.20 -16.33 22.93
CA PRO A 356 -5.50 -16.31 24.22
C PRO A 356 -5.36 -17.71 24.86
N SER A 357 -6.09 -18.71 24.34
CA SER A 357 -6.23 -20.05 24.95
C SER A 357 -5.52 -21.20 24.20
N PHE A 358 -4.74 -20.94 23.15
CA PHE A 358 -4.03 -21.99 22.37
C PHE A 358 -2.51 -21.92 22.54
N TYR A 359 -2.04 -21.91 23.79
CA TYR A 359 -0.69 -22.39 24.09
C TYR A 359 -0.71 -23.92 23.93
N TYR A 360 -0.46 -24.48 22.74
CA TYR A 360 0.05 -25.87 22.50
C TYR A 360 -0.16 -26.31 21.02
N VAL A 361 0.34 -25.59 20.02
CA VAL A 361 0.45 -26.16 18.64
C VAL A 361 1.74 -25.82 17.88
N TRP A 362 2.59 -24.91 18.39
CA TRP A 362 3.80 -24.50 17.67
C TRP A 362 5.09 -24.93 18.37
N ASN A 363 5.39 -26.22 18.29
CA ASN A 363 6.74 -26.78 18.51
C ASN A 363 6.91 -28.05 17.66
N TYR A 364 7.03 -27.91 16.34
CA TYR A 364 7.74 -28.87 15.46
C TYR A 364 8.32 -28.13 14.24
#